data_AF-A0A2T6DEG6-F1
#
_entry.id   AF-A0A2T6DEG6-F1
#
_cell.length_a   1.000
_cell.length_b   1.000
_cell.length_c   1.000
_cell.angle_alpha   90.00
_cell.angle_beta   90.00
_cell.angle_gamma   90.00
#
_symmetry.space_group_name_H-M   'P 1'
#
loop_
_entity.id
_entity.type
_entity.pdbx_description
1 polymer ?
#
loop_
_entity_poly.entity_id
_entity_poly.type
_entity_poly.pdbx_seq_one_letter_code
_entity_poly.pdbx_strand_id
1 'polypeptide(L)'
;MHAAAGRARHYTVPAAPAFRLRHRLAATTSAAGARHPVRPPRPSRTALPPKPNRCHSMSDFKGNFSEINLAEVLRMLVSTKQNGLLRIYHGDEEGLLAVERGVVVNAATATQQGRHALYQFIVWRDANFRFEAQNIPPNAARDLAAYPAIQLIDGIARKIDELAALQQAVPTLDSVLYYTGGEALGDVEATPSELGLLILANGHNTVEQIARRANLNPLEVAKSLAKFRLAGVLELVSVPNRDSGPIDSPFAHPPPQPAAPAPEPPPAAPHHGEAPRYWRGKRIN
;
A
#
# COMPACT_ATOMS: atom_id res chain seq x y z
N MET A 1 53.05 19.22 3.65
CA MET A 1 51.99 19.07 4.66
C MET A 1 50.90 18.19 4.07
N HIS A 2 50.45 17.22 4.86
CA HIS A 2 49.78 15.97 4.48
C HIS A 2 48.41 16.10 3.80
N ALA A 3 48.22 15.32 2.74
CA ALA A 3 46.93 14.95 2.18
C ALA A 3 46.28 13.84 3.04
N ALA A 4 45.06 14.06 3.51
CA ALA A 4 44.29 13.08 4.27
C ALA A 4 43.29 12.36 3.36
N ALA A 5 43.66 11.17 2.90
CA ALA A 5 42.78 10.23 2.22
C ALA A 5 41.90 9.50 3.26
N GLY A 6 40.60 9.78 3.25
CA GLY A 6 39.60 9.08 4.06
C GLY A 6 39.24 7.73 3.45
N ARG A 7 39.65 6.65 4.11
CA ARG A 7 39.38 5.25 3.75
C ARG A 7 37.88 4.94 3.68
N ALA A 8 37.44 4.42 2.53
CA ALA A 8 36.17 3.73 2.37
C ALA A 8 36.12 2.49 3.27
N ARG A 9 35.11 2.43 4.15
CA ARG A 9 34.82 1.22 4.93
C ARG A 9 33.92 0.32 4.08
N HIS A 10 34.50 -0.75 3.55
CA HIS A 10 33.75 -1.88 3.01
C HIS A 10 32.94 -2.51 4.14
N TYR A 11 31.62 -2.39 4.08
CA TYR A 11 30.71 -3.20 4.90
C TYR A 11 30.47 -4.52 4.17
N THR A 12 31.06 -5.59 4.68
CA THR A 12 30.80 -6.96 4.26
C THR A 12 29.46 -7.40 4.86
N VAL A 13 28.50 -7.74 4.01
CA VAL A 13 27.19 -8.30 4.39
C VAL A 13 27.38 -9.75 4.87
N PRO A 14 26.97 -10.13 6.10
CA PRO A 14 26.94 -11.53 6.48
C PRO A 14 25.71 -12.23 5.85
N ALA A 15 25.99 -13.27 5.07
CA ALA A 15 25.01 -14.14 4.46
C ALA A 15 24.15 -14.88 5.51
N ALA A 16 22.85 -14.98 5.25
CA ALA A 16 21.88 -15.71 6.05
C ALA A 16 22.21 -17.21 6.15
N PRO A 17 22.06 -17.86 7.32
CA PRO A 17 22.22 -19.30 7.42
C PRO A 17 20.99 -20.02 6.85
N ALA A 18 21.21 -20.80 5.81
CA ALA A 18 20.24 -21.74 5.24
C ALA A 18 19.88 -22.83 6.27
N PHE A 19 18.60 -22.94 6.61
CA PHE A 19 18.06 -23.96 7.50
C PHE A 19 17.99 -25.29 6.74
N ARG A 20 18.97 -26.20 6.96
CA ARG A 20 18.93 -27.58 6.44
C ARG A 20 18.32 -28.51 7.49
N LEU A 21 17.15 -29.06 7.18
CA LEU A 21 16.50 -30.13 7.94
C LEU A 21 17.31 -31.43 7.77
N ARG A 22 17.93 -31.93 8.85
CA ARG A 22 18.45 -33.31 8.89
C ARG A 22 17.56 -34.15 9.79
N HIS A 23 16.75 -35.01 9.18
CA HIS A 23 16.17 -36.16 9.85
C HIS A 23 17.29 -37.11 10.27
N ARG A 24 17.37 -37.44 11.56
CA ARG A 24 18.16 -38.59 12.02
C ARG A 24 17.28 -39.50 12.86
N LEU A 25 17.01 -40.66 12.27
CA LEU A 25 16.36 -41.83 12.83
C LEU A 25 17.10 -42.31 14.09
N ALA A 26 16.36 -42.54 15.17
CA ALA A 26 16.85 -43.27 16.33
C ALA A 26 16.47 -44.74 16.18
N ALA A 27 17.47 -45.61 16.12
CA ALA A 27 17.33 -47.06 16.12
C ALA A 27 17.40 -47.61 17.55
N THR A 28 16.57 -48.63 17.75
CA THR A 28 16.33 -49.49 18.91
C THR A 28 17.45 -50.50 19.19
N THR A 29 17.66 -50.87 20.46
CA THR A 29 18.19 -52.17 20.96
C THR A 29 17.84 -52.22 22.46
N SER A 30 16.88 -53.01 22.97
CA SER A 30 16.77 -54.48 23.16
C SER A 30 17.58 -55.06 24.34
N ALA A 31 16.87 -55.59 25.35
CA ALA A 31 17.08 -56.88 26.08
C ALA A 31 16.27 -56.87 27.41
N ALA A 32 15.23 -57.71 27.56
CA ALA A 32 15.22 -59.01 28.28
C ALA A 32 15.31 -58.86 29.82
N GLY A 33 14.46 -59.42 30.69
CA GLY A 33 13.33 -60.34 30.59
C GLY A 33 12.88 -60.71 32.03
N ALA A 34 11.66 -61.22 32.21
CA ALA A 34 11.27 -62.21 33.23
C ALA A 34 9.73 -62.32 33.29
N ARG A 35 9.25 -63.56 33.31
CA ARG A 35 7.85 -63.97 33.22
C ARG A 35 7.23 -64.08 34.62
N HIS A 36 5.98 -63.63 34.81
CA HIS A 36 5.07 -64.16 35.83
C HIS A 36 3.61 -64.08 35.34
N PRO A 37 2.73 -65.00 35.79
CA PRO A 37 1.47 -65.32 35.12
C PRO A 37 0.32 -64.37 35.43
N VAL A 38 -0.57 -64.32 34.43
CA VAL A 38 -1.75 -63.50 34.18
C VAL A 38 -2.83 -63.63 35.27
N ARG A 39 -3.38 -62.49 35.70
CA ARG A 39 -4.73 -62.37 36.30
C ARG A 39 -5.50 -61.35 35.46
N PRO A 40 -6.70 -61.66 34.91
CA PRO A 40 -7.41 -60.72 34.05
C PRO A 40 -8.05 -59.59 34.87
N PRO A 41 -7.79 -58.30 34.54
CA PRO A 41 -8.57 -57.20 35.09
C PRO A 41 -9.93 -57.08 34.37
N ARG A 42 -10.95 -56.70 35.14
CA ARG A 42 -12.33 -56.40 34.69
C ARG A 42 -12.33 -55.39 33.53
N PRO A 43 -13.31 -55.44 32.61
CA PRO A 43 -13.38 -54.47 31.51
C PRO A 43 -13.58 -53.06 32.07
N SER A 44 -12.55 -52.24 31.90
CA SER A 44 -12.61 -50.79 32.08
C SER A 44 -13.64 -50.22 31.12
N ARG A 45 -14.67 -49.59 31.70
CA ARG A 45 -15.64 -48.71 31.06
C ARG A 45 -14.93 -47.85 30.00
N THR A 46 -15.24 -48.09 28.73
CA THR A 46 -14.76 -47.30 27.59
C THR A 46 -15.06 -45.83 27.85
N ALA A 47 -14.04 -45.07 28.22
CA ALA A 47 -14.11 -43.63 28.17
C ALA A 47 -14.26 -43.27 26.68
N LEU A 48 -15.41 -42.72 26.30
CA LEU A 48 -15.55 -42.04 25.02
C LEU A 48 -14.37 -41.07 24.88
N PRO A 49 -13.77 -40.93 23.67
CA PRO A 49 -12.87 -39.82 23.43
C PRO A 49 -13.59 -38.53 23.80
N PRO A 50 -12.94 -37.58 24.51
CA PRO A 50 -13.55 -36.27 24.71
C PRO A 50 -13.95 -35.76 23.33
N LYS A 51 -15.25 -35.49 23.14
CA LYS A 51 -15.73 -34.78 21.95
C LYS A 51 -14.78 -33.59 21.77
N PRO A 52 -14.30 -33.29 20.55
CA PRO A 52 -13.59 -32.05 20.34
C PRO A 52 -14.57 -30.96 20.71
N ASN A 53 -14.41 -30.40 21.90
CA ASN A 53 -14.94 -29.11 22.21
C ASN A 53 -14.36 -28.25 21.09
N ARG A 54 -15.24 -27.75 20.22
CA ARG A 54 -14.91 -26.66 19.32
C ARG A 54 -14.71 -25.42 20.19
N CYS A 55 -13.66 -25.44 21.01
CA CYS A 55 -12.89 -24.26 21.28
C CYS A 55 -12.36 -23.90 19.90
N HIS A 56 -12.89 -22.85 19.29
CA HIS A 56 -12.31 -22.31 18.06
C HIS A 56 -10.88 -21.90 18.41
N SER A 57 -9.95 -22.85 18.27
CA SER A 57 -8.53 -22.57 18.17
C SER A 57 -8.41 -21.73 16.91
N MET A 58 -8.33 -20.41 17.07
CA MET A 58 -7.97 -19.46 16.00
C MET A 58 -6.54 -19.79 15.57
N SER A 59 -6.40 -20.92 14.87
CA SER A 59 -5.12 -21.49 14.51
C SER A 59 -4.54 -20.72 13.32
N ASP A 60 -5.42 -20.21 12.46
CA ASP A 60 -5.10 -19.35 11.33
C ASP A 60 -6.17 -18.24 11.24
N PHE A 61 -5.73 -16.99 11.10
CA PHE A 61 -6.60 -15.83 10.88
C PHE A 61 -6.12 -15.08 9.64
N LYS A 62 -7.00 -14.70 8.72
CA LYS A 62 -6.63 -14.03 7.46
C LYS A 62 -7.66 -12.98 7.08
N GLY A 63 -7.24 -11.98 6.32
CA GLY A 63 -8.10 -10.90 5.87
C GLY A 63 -7.33 -9.86 5.07
N ASN A 64 -7.96 -8.70 4.87
CA ASN A 64 -7.40 -7.56 4.16
C ASN A 64 -7.48 -6.30 5.03
N PHE A 65 -6.44 -5.46 4.99
CA PHE A 65 -6.40 -4.24 5.80
C PHE A 65 -7.43 -3.16 5.39
N SER A 66 -8.05 -3.29 4.22
CA SER A 66 -9.16 -2.41 3.79
C SER A 66 -10.46 -2.69 4.55
N GLU A 67 -10.60 -3.90 5.11
CA GLU A 67 -11.79 -4.29 5.90
C GLU A 67 -11.56 -4.08 7.40
N ILE A 68 -10.34 -4.34 7.89
CA ILE A 68 -9.95 -4.23 9.29
C ILE A 68 -8.55 -3.65 9.39
N ASN A 69 -8.36 -2.56 10.11
CA ASN A 69 -7.05 -1.92 10.20
C ASN A 69 -6.07 -2.70 11.10
N LEU A 70 -4.76 -2.40 10.97
CA LEU A 70 -3.69 -3.05 11.73
C LEU A 70 -3.87 -2.95 13.25
N ALA A 71 -4.35 -1.81 13.77
CA ALA A 71 -4.53 -1.62 15.21
C ALA A 71 -5.58 -2.59 15.77
N GLU A 72 -6.68 -2.81 15.07
CA GLU A 72 -7.72 -3.77 15.48
C GLU A 72 -7.21 -5.21 15.43
N VAL A 73 -6.48 -5.59 14.37
CA VAL A 73 -5.88 -6.93 14.27
C VAL A 73 -4.92 -7.17 15.44
N LEU A 74 -4.03 -6.21 15.74
CA LEU A 74 -3.11 -6.33 16.86
C LEU A 74 -3.84 -6.37 18.20
N ARG A 75 -4.87 -5.53 18.40
CA ARG A 75 -5.68 -5.54 19.61
C ARG A 75 -6.33 -6.90 19.84
N MET A 76 -6.85 -7.52 18.79
CA MET A 76 -7.40 -8.88 18.85
C MET A 76 -6.33 -9.91 19.25
N LEU A 77 -5.17 -9.92 18.58
CA LEU A 77 -4.07 -10.86 18.86
C LEU A 77 -3.51 -10.71 20.29
N VAL A 78 -3.39 -9.47 20.76
CA VAL A 78 -2.91 -9.13 22.11
C VAL A 78 -3.94 -9.52 23.17
N SER A 79 -5.22 -9.17 22.98
CA SER A 79 -6.31 -9.50 23.91
C SER A 79 -6.49 -11.01 24.10
N THR A 80 -6.38 -11.77 23.00
CA THR A 80 -6.48 -13.24 23.01
C THR A 80 -5.17 -13.94 23.37
N LYS A 81 -4.11 -13.17 23.69
CA LYS A 81 -2.77 -13.66 24.06
C LYS A 81 -2.18 -14.65 23.05
N GLN A 82 -2.39 -14.39 21.76
CA GLN A 82 -1.92 -15.27 20.69
C GLN A 82 -0.40 -15.35 20.64
N ASN A 83 0.08 -16.44 20.06
CA ASN A 83 1.49 -16.71 19.81
C ASN A 83 1.65 -17.15 18.36
N GLY A 84 2.37 -16.36 17.56
CA GLY A 84 2.51 -16.64 16.13
C GLY A 84 3.03 -15.47 15.30
N LEU A 85 3.07 -15.70 13.99
CA LEU A 85 3.52 -14.72 12.99
C LEU A 85 2.32 -14.20 12.20
N LEU A 86 2.19 -12.89 12.15
CA LEU A 86 1.34 -12.17 11.20
C LEU A 86 2.18 -11.82 9.97
N ARG A 87 1.90 -12.49 8.85
CA ARG A 87 2.44 -12.18 7.53
C ARG A 87 1.55 -11.17 6.84
N ILE A 88 2.15 -10.20 6.17
CA ILE A 88 1.48 -9.11 5.47
C ILE A 88 2.03 -9.05 4.05
N TYR A 89 1.16 -8.95 3.05
CA TYR A 89 1.51 -8.98 1.63
C TYR A 89 0.91 -7.77 0.91
N HIS A 90 1.76 -6.96 0.28
CA HIS A 90 1.38 -5.79 -0.49
C HIS A 90 2.12 -5.78 -1.84
N GLY A 91 1.44 -6.22 -2.90
CA GLY A 91 2.11 -6.45 -4.19
C GLY A 91 3.25 -7.47 -4.06
N ASP A 92 4.47 -7.06 -4.42
CA ASP A 92 5.69 -7.87 -4.29
C ASP A 92 6.38 -7.71 -2.94
N GLU A 93 5.88 -6.83 -2.06
CA GLU A 93 6.44 -6.60 -0.74
C GLU A 93 5.81 -7.54 0.30
N GLU A 94 6.65 -8.13 1.16
CA GLU A 94 6.24 -8.93 2.32
C GLU A 94 6.71 -8.27 3.62
N GLY A 95 5.85 -8.33 4.62
CA GLY A 95 6.07 -7.93 5.99
C GLY A 95 5.79 -9.06 6.96
N LEU A 96 6.53 -9.06 8.07
CA LEU A 96 6.34 -10.01 9.17
C LEU A 96 6.20 -9.25 10.48
N LEU A 97 5.25 -9.68 11.30
CA LEU A 97 5.07 -9.19 12.66
C LEU A 97 4.91 -10.40 13.59
N ALA A 98 5.76 -10.48 14.61
CA ALA A 98 5.76 -11.57 15.57
C ALA A 98 5.06 -11.15 16.86
N VAL A 99 4.16 -12.01 17.34
CA VAL A 99 3.47 -11.86 18.62
C VAL A 99 3.76 -13.08 19.48
N GLU A 100 4.17 -12.87 20.73
CA GLU A 100 4.40 -13.94 21.69
C GLU A 100 3.56 -13.72 22.95
N ARG A 101 2.59 -14.61 23.21
CA ARG A 101 1.70 -14.55 24.38
C ARG A 101 1.03 -13.18 24.56
N GLY A 102 0.64 -12.56 23.45
CA GLY A 102 0.05 -11.21 23.41
C GLY A 102 1.05 -10.05 23.52
N VAL A 103 2.35 -10.30 23.42
CA VAL A 103 3.37 -9.24 23.33
C VAL A 103 3.83 -9.12 21.89
N VAL A 104 3.83 -7.92 21.32
CA VAL A 104 4.41 -7.67 20.00
C VAL A 104 5.93 -7.63 20.15
N VAL A 105 6.62 -8.65 19.65
CA VAL A 105 8.06 -8.81 19.86
C VAL A 105 8.90 -8.27 18.72
N ASN A 106 8.41 -8.38 17.48
CA ASN A 106 9.16 -7.96 16.30
C ASN A 106 8.22 -7.52 15.17
N ALA A 107 8.71 -6.62 14.32
CA ALA A 107 8.13 -6.27 13.04
C ALA A 107 9.26 -6.02 12.04
N ALA A 108 9.12 -6.52 10.82
CA ALA A 108 10.13 -6.36 9.78
C ALA A 108 9.52 -6.38 8.38
N THR A 109 10.13 -5.61 7.49
CA THR A 109 9.97 -5.70 6.03
C THR A 109 11.33 -6.00 5.41
N ALA A 110 11.41 -6.01 4.08
CA ALA A 110 12.69 -6.11 3.37
C ALA A 110 13.68 -4.98 3.72
N THR A 111 13.18 -3.78 4.07
CA THR A 111 14.00 -2.56 4.24
C THR A 111 13.91 -1.93 5.63
N GLN A 112 12.89 -2.26 6.42
CA GLN A 112 12.61 -1.63 7.72
C GLN A 112 12.46 -2.68 8.82
N GLN A 113 12.76 -2.29 10.06
CA GLN A 113 12.60 -3.14 11.24
C GLN A 113 12.00 -2.37 12.42
N GLY A 114 11.45 -3.11 13.39
CA GLY A 114 10.82 -2.59 14.60
C GLY A 114 9.71 -1.59 14.29
N ARG A 115 9.74 -0.42 14.95
CA ARG A 115 8.68 0.59 14.80
C ARG A 115 8.57 1.15 13.38
N HIS A 116 9.68 1.21 12.64
CA HIS A 116 9.64 1.70 11.26
C HIS A 116 8.88 0.74 10.34
N ALA A 117 8.99 -0.57 10.57
CA ALA A 117 8.18 -1.56 9.86
C ALA A 117 6.68 -1.43 10.21
N LEU A 118 6.34 -1.12 11.47
CA LEU A 118 4.95 -0.86 11.87
C LEU A 118 4.35 0.32 11.08
N TYR A 119 5.12 1.40 10.87
CA TYR A 119 4.66 2.53 10.07
C TYR A 119 4.46 2.16 8.59
N GLN A 120 5.31 1.30 8.03
CA GLN A 120 5.12 0.81 6.67
C GLN A 120 3.80 0.04 6.53
N PHE A 121 3.45 -0.80 7.52
CA PHE A 121 2.20 -1.56 7.51
C PHE A 121 0.96 -0.68 7.59
N ILE A 122 1.04 0.51 8.19
CA ILE A 122 -0.07 1.47 8.21
C ILE A 122 -0.34 2.04 6.81
N VAL A 123 0.70 2.21 6.00
CA VAL A 123 0.59 2.74 4.63
C VAL A 123 -0.01 1.71 3.68
N TRP A 124 0.24 0.42 3.90
CA TRP A 124 -0.31 -0.70 3.13
C TRP A 124 -1.79 -0.99 3.44
N ARG A 125 -2.66 -0.02 3.14
CA ARG A 125 -4.10 -0.03 3.53
C ARG A 125 -4.94 -1.13 2.87
N ASP A 126 -4.47 -1.74 1.80
CA ASP A 126 -5.14 -2.79 1.03
C ASP A 126 -4.35 -4.11 1.02
N ALA A 127 -3.36 -4.23 1.89
CA ALA A 127 -2.56 -5.44 1.98
C ALA A 127 -3.36 -6.62 2.58
N ASN A 128 -3.09 -7.80 2.03
CA ASN A 128 -3.59 -9.05 2.56
C ASN A 128 -2.73 -9.48 3.75
N PHE A 129 -3.34 -10.05 4.77
CA PHE A 129 -2.59 -10.59 5.91
C PHE A 129 -3.02 -12.01 6.25
N ARG A 130 -2.10 -12.76 6.86
CA ARG A 130 -2.33 -14.09 7.42
C ARG A 130 -1.55 -14.24 8.72
N PHE A 131 -2.26 -14.57 9.79
CA PHE A 131 -1.70 -15.02 11.04
C PHE A 131 -1.57 -16.54 11.04
N GLU A 132 -0.40 -17.02 11.44
CA GLU A 132 -0.05 -18.43 11.59
C GLU A 132 0.33 -18.65 13.06
N ALA A 133 -0.46 -19.46 13.78
CA ALA A 133 -0.13 -19.80 15.16
C ALA A 133 1.10 -20.71 15.19
N GLN A 134 2.20 -20.19 15.74
CA GLN A 134 3.47 -20.92 15.81
C GLN A 134 4.34 -20.40 16.95
N ASN A 135 5.31 -21.21 17.36
CA ASN A 135 6.27 -20.79 18.36
C ASN A 135 7.28 -19.80 17.74
N ILE A 136 7.48 -18.66 18.39
CA ILE A 136 8.52 -17.71 18.00
C ILE A 136 9.88 -18.27 18.45
N PRO A 137 10.87 -18.38 17.54
CA PRO A 137 12.14 -18.98 17.90
C PRO A 137 12.87 -18.10 18.93
N PRO A 138 13.60 -18.69 19.91
CA PRO A 138 14.23 -17.92 21.00
C PRO A 138 15.23 -16.87 20.54
N ASN A 139 15.87 -17.09 19.39
CA ASN A 139 16.86 -16.22 18.77
C ASN A 139 16.26 -15.16 17.83
N ALA A 140 14.94 -15.06 17.70
CA ALA A 140 14.31 -13.97 16.97
C ALA A 140 14.64 -12.61 17.61
N ALA A 141 14.76 -11.57 16.79
CA ALA A 141 14.86 -10.19 17.27
C ALA A 141 13.61 -9.81 18.09
N ARG A 142 13.80 -8.96 19.11
CA ARG A 142 12.77 -8.61 20.10
C ARG A 142 12.68 -7.09 20.33
N ASP A 143 12.93 -6.32 19.27
CA ASP A 143 13.11 -4.86 19.33
C ASP A 143 11.85 -4.13 19.80
N LEU A 144 10.68 -4.75 19.64
CA LEU A 144 9.40 -4.20 20.09
C LEU A 144 8.98 -4.67 21.48
N ALA A 145 9.59 -5.73 22.02
CA ALA A 145 9.21 -6.30 23.31
C ALA A 145 9.48 -5.37 24.50
N ALA A 146 10.33 -4.35 24.31
CA ALA A 146 10.57 -3.30 25.31
C ALA A 146 9.38 -2.35 25.50
N TYR A 147 8.44 -2.32 24.54
CA TYR A 147 7.28 -1.43 24.57
C TYR A 147 6.02 -2.20 24.98
N PRO A 148 5.19 -1.64 25.87
CA PRO A 148 3.88 -2.22 26.17
C PRO A 148 3.03 -2.33 24.89
N ALA A 149 2.42 -3.49 24.66
CA ALA A 149 1.62 -3.74 23.46
C ALA A 149 0.51 -2.70 23.26
N ILE A 150 -0.13 -2.26 24.35
CA ILE A 150 -1.16 -1.21 24.33
C ILE A 150 -0.60 0.11 23.78
N GLN A 151 0.59 0.54 24.23
CA GLN A 151 1.21 1.78 23.73
C GLN A 151 1.54 1.70 22.24
N LEU A 152 1.98 0.53 21.76
CA LEU A 152 2.21 0.32 20.32
C LEU A 152 0.91 0.40 19.53
N ILE A 153 -0.16 -0.26 20.00
CA ILE A 153 -1.48 -0.26 19.36
C ILE A 153 -2.05 1.16 19.31
N ASP A 154 -2.01 1.89 20.41
CA ASP A 154 -2.54 3.27 20.48
C ASP A 154 -1.75 4.22 19.58
N GLY A 155 -0.42 4.06 19.52
CA GLY A 155 0.44 4.79 18.60
C GLY A 155 0.10 4.51 17.13
N ILE A 156 -0.15 3.24 16.78
CA ILE A 156 -0.58 2.84 15.43
C ILE A 156 -1.95 3.44 15.10
N ALA A 157 -2.93 3.33 16.01
CA ALA A 157 -4.27 3.86 15.82
C ALA A 157 -4.24 5.38 15.59
N ARG A 158 -3.54 6.12 16.46
CA ARG A 158 -3.35 7.57 16.29
C ARG A 158 -2.71 7.92 14.95
N LYS A 159 -1.75 7.13 14.48
CA LYS A 159 -1.07 7.38 13.20
C LYS A 159 -1.98 7.09 12.01
N ILE A 160 -2.84 6.07 12.10
CA ILE A 160 -3.88 5.80 11.10
C ILE A 160 -4.82 7.01 11.00
N ASP A 161 -5.29 7.52 12.15
CA ASP A 161 -6.18 8.68 12.21
C ASP A 161 -5.52 9.95 11.65
N GLU A 162 -4.26 10.20 12.01
CA GLU A 162 -3.46 11.31 11.48
C GLU A 162 -3.37 11.26 9.95
N LEU A 163 -3.03 10.10 9.38
CA LEU A 163 -2.93 9.93 7.93
C LEU A 163 -4.30 10.05 7.24
N ALA A 164 -5.37 9.59 7.88
CA ALA A 164 -6.73 9.77 7.38
C ALA A 164 -7.12 11.26 7.38
N ALA A 165 -6.83 11.98 8.46
CA ALA A 165 -7.08 13.42 8.57
C ALA A 165 -6.30 14.22 7.52
N LEU A 166 -5.02 13.90 7.29
CA LEU A 166 -4.20 14.54 6.25
C LEU A 166 -4.79 14.33 4.85
N GLN A 167 -5.24 13.11 4.55
CA GLN A 167 -5.88 12.80 3.26
C GLN A 167 -7.23 13.51 3.11
N GLN A 168 -8.03 13.62 4.17
CA GLN A 168 -9.27 14.39 4.13
C GLN A 168 -9.01 15.89 4.02
N ALA A 169 -7.91 16.37 4.62
CA ALA A 169 -7.47 17.76 4.58
C ALA A 169 -7.06 18.17 3.16
N VAL A 170 -6.30 17.34 2.45
CA VAL A 170 -5.95 17.56 1.04
C VAL A 170 -6.20 16.27 0.27
N PRO A 171 -7.42 16.10 -0.30
CA PRO A 171 -7.81 14.85 -0.96
C PRO A 171 -7.00 14.52 -2.22
N THR A 172 -6.63 15.55 -2.98
CA THR A 172 -5.96 15.39 -4.28
C THR A 172 -4.93 16.48 -4.49
N LEU A 173 -3.98 16.27 -5.40
CA LEU A 173 -3.02 17.31 -5.81
C LEU A 173 -3.69 18.46 -6.58
N ASP A 174 -4.90 18.23 -7.08
CA ASP A 174 -5.69 19.25 -7.77
C ASP A 174 -6.58 20.05 -6.80
N SER A 175 -6.55 19.73 -5.50
CA SER A 175 -7.25 20.49 -4.47
C SER A 175 -6.78 21.94 -4.44
N VAL A 176 -7.72 22.86 -4.28
CA VAL A 176 -7.45 24.30 -4.23
C VAL A 176 -7.74 24.80 -2.82
N LEU A 177 -6.73 25.37 -2.17
CA LEU A 177 -6.84 25.92 -0.82
C LEU A 177 -6.73 27.44 -0.84
N TYR A 178 -7.42 28.07 0.11
CA TYR A 178 -7.39 29.50 0.34
C TYR A 178 -6.89 29.79 1.75
N TYR A 179 -5.89 30.67 1.84
CA TYR A 179 -5.39 31.19 3.09
C TYR A 179 -6.32 32.26 3.64
N THR A 180 -7.02 31.90 4.72
CA THR A 180 -7.95 32.79 5.43
C THR A 180 -7.23 33.72 6.41
N GLY A 181 -5.98 33.40 6.77
CA GLY A 181 -5.23 34.13 7.78
C GLY A 181 -5.82 34.00 9.18
N GLY A 182 -5.11 34.52 10.18
CA GLY A 182 -5.59 34.59 11.55
C GLY A 182 -4.58 34.17 12.60
N GLU A 183 -5.00 34.27 13.87
CA GLU A 183 -4.18 33.95 15.04
C GLU A 183 -3.75 32.47 15.08
N ALA A 184 -4.52 31.59 14.43
CA ALA A 184 -4.23 30.15 14.31
C ALA A 184 -2.87 29.83 13.68
N LEU A 185 -2.30 30.73 12.87
CA LEU A 185 -0.94 30.54 12.34
C LEU A 185 0.14 30.58 13.44
N GLY A 186 -0.11 31.32 14.53
CA GLY A 186 0.83 31.45 15.65
C GLY A 186 1.00 30.15 16.46
N ASP A 187 -0.01 29.29 16.44
CA ASP A 187 0.00 28.01 17.18
C ASP A 187 0.58 26.84 16.35
N VAL A 188 0.96 27.09 15.09
CA VAL A 188 1.45 26.06 14.17
C VAL A 188 2.95 26.18 13.94
N GLU A 189 3.67 25.08 14.16
CA GLU A 189 5.07 24.99 13.76
C GLU A 189 5.19 25.01 12.22
N ALA A 190 5.79 26.09 11.71
CA ALA A 190 5.98 26.31 10.28
C ALA A 190 7.42 26.73 9.99
N THR A 191 8.03 26.09 9.00
CA THR A 191 9.31 26.56 8.46
C THR A 191 9.11 27.78 7.53
N PRO A 192 10.14 28.62 7.30
CA PRO A 192 10.02 29.74 6.35
C PRO A 192 9.56 29.32 4.95
N SER A 193 10.02 28.16 4.48
CA SER A 193 9.60 27.58 3.20
C SER A 193 8.11 27.22 3.19
N GLU A 194 7.59 26.69 4.29
CA GLU A 194 6.17 26.35 4.43
C GLU A 194 5.27 27.60 4.52
N LEU A 195 5.74 28.67 5.18
CA LEU A 195 5.04 29.95 5.21
C LEU A 195 4.88 30.55 3.81
N GLY A 196 5.87 30.37 2.93
CA GLY A 196 5.76 30.75 1.52
C GLY A 196 4.63 30.03 0.77
N LEU A 197 4.29 28.79 1.15
CA LEU A 197 3.20 28.03 0.54
C LEU A 197 1.83 28.66 0.82
N LEU A 198 1.65 29.26 2.02
CA LEU A 198 0.40 29.93 2.40
C LEU A 198 0.09 31.10 1.47
N ILE A 199 1.11 31.84 1.04
CA ILE A 199 0.96 32.97 0.10
C ILE A 199 0.51 32.47 -1.27
N LEU A 200 0.97 31.29 -1.69
CA LEU A 200 0.60 30.68 -2.97
C LEU A 200 -0.81 30.03 -2.92
N ALA A 201 -1.31 29.69 -1.74
CA ALA A 201 -2.66 29.16 -1.51
C ALA A 201 -3.71 30.29 -1.53
N ASN A 202 -3.91 30.86 -2.71
CA ASN A 202 -4.76 32.02 -2.95
C ASN A 202 -6.20 31.67 -3.39
N GLY A 203 -6.64 30.42 -3.24
CA GLY A 203 -7.97 29.98 -3.69
C GLY A 203 -8.10 29.73 -5.19
N HIS A 204 -7.01 29.86 -5.96
CA HIS A 204 -6.98 29.55 -7.40
C HIS A 204 -5.94 28.50 -7.78
N ASN A 205 -4.78 28.50 -7.11
CA ASN A 205 -3.74 27.54 -7.41
C ASN A 205 -4.06 26.16 -6.81
N THR A 206 -3.93 25.11 -7.63
CA THR A 206 -3.96 23.74 -7.12
C THR A 206 -2.69 23.43 -6.32
N VAL A 207 -2.74 22.43 -5.42
CA VAL A 207 -1.55 21.95 -4.70
C VAL A 207 -0.40 21.63 -5.67
N GLU A 208 -0.69 21.03 -6.82
CA GLU A 208 0.30 20.74 -7.85
C GLU A 208 0.94 22.01 -8.46
N GLN A 209 0.12 23.05 -8.73
CA GLN A 209 0.62 24.34 -9.22
C GLN A 209 1.46 25.08 -8.17
N ILE A 210 1.06 25.00 -6.89
CA ILE A 210 1.81 25.54 -5.76
C ILE A 210 3.17 24.84 -5.68
N ALA A 211 3.20 23.51 -5.76
CA ALA A 211 4.42 22.72 -5.69
C ALA A 211 5.41 23.05 -6.83
N ARG A 212 4.91 23.17 -8.06
CA ARG A 212 5.72 23.60 -9.21
C ARG A 212 6.34 24.99 -9.00
N ARG A 213 5.56 25.95 -8.50
CA ARG A 213 6.04 27.32 -8.24
C ARG A 213 7.06 27.38 -7.11
N ALA A 214 6.88 26.58 -6.06
CA ALA A 214 7.81 26.48 -4.95
C ALA A 214 9.05 25.63 -5.27
N ASN A 215 9.07 24.92 -6.40
CA ASN A 215 10.09 23.93 -6.78
C ASN A 215 10.27 22.84 -5.70
N LEU A 216 9.14 22.35 -5.16
CA LEU A 216 9.09 21.33 -4.12
C LEU A 216 8.34 20.08 -4.59
N ASN A 217 8.53 18.97 -3.89
CA ASN A 217 7.79 17.74 -4.15
C ASN A 217 6.28 17.96 -3.87
N PRO A 218 5.37 17.65 -4.82
CA PRO A 218 3.93 17.81 -4.64
C PRO A 218 3.36 17.12 -3.40
N LEU A 219 3.88 15.94 -3.05
CA LEU A 219 3.42 15.21 -1.86
C LEU A 219 3.82 15.89 -0.55
N GLU A 220 5.01 16.48 -0.50
CA GLU A 220 5.46 17.23 0.67
C GLU A 220 4.66 18.53 0.82
N VAL A 221 4.40 19.21 -0.29
CA VAL A 221 3.52 20.40 -0.30
C VAL A 221 2.10 20.03 0.13
N ALA A 222 1.54 18.93 -0.35
CA ALA A 222 0.23 18.44 0.08
C ALA A 222 0.19 18.18 1.60
N LYS A 223 1.22 17.56 2.17
CA LYS A 223 1.34 17.34 3.62
C LYS A 223 1.41 18.65 4.40
N SER A 224 2.24 19.61 3.97
CA SER A 224 2.35 20.90 4.64
C SER A 224 1.04 21.70 4.57
N LEU A 225 0.35 21.72 3.42
CA LEU A 225 -0.95 22.38 3.29
C LEU A 225 -2.05 21.66 4.09
N ALA A 226 -2.02 20.33 4.14
CA ALA A 226 -2.92 19.55 4.99
C ALA A 226 -2.74 19.89 6.48
N LYS A 227 -1.49 20.01 6.95
CA LYS A 227 -1.17 20.45 8.31
C LYS A 227 -1.79 21.82 8.61
N PHE A 228 -1.61 22.80 7.73
CA PHE A 228 -2.19 24.14 7.92
C PHE A 228 -3.72 24.14 7.87
N ARG A 229 -4.32 23.33 7.01
CA ARG A 229 -5.78 23.18 6.98
C ARG A 229 -6.33 22.57 8.26
N LEU A 230 -5.69 21.52 8.79
CA LEU A 230 -6.09 20.90 10.06
C LEU A 230 -5.96 21.86 11.25
N ALA A 231 -5.05 22.82 11.17
CA ALA A 231 -4.92 23.90 12.14
C ALA A 231 -5.89 25.08 11.94
N GLY A 232 -6.75 25.04 10.91
CA GLY A 232 -7.72 26.10 10.62
C GLY A 232 -7.13 27.33 9.91
N VAL A 233 -5.90 27.24 9.41
CA VAL A 233 -5.19 28.34 8.72
C VAL A 233 -5.56 28.42 7.24
N LEU A 234 -5.99 27.30 6.67
CA LEU A 234 -6.41 27.17 5.27
C LEU A 234 -7.84 26.63 5.21
N GLU A 235 -8.58 27.05 4.19
CA GLU A 235 -9.85 26.45 3.80
C GLU A 235 -9.75 25.77 2.44
N LEU A 236 -10.44 24.64 2.29
CA LEU A 236 -10.54 23.94 1.01
C LEU A 236 -11.67 24.57 0.21
N VAL A 237 -11.33 25.23 -0.90
CA VAL A 237 -12.29 25.94 -1.77
C VAL A 237 -12.89 25.00 -2.80
N SER A 238 -12.06 24.12 -3.37
CA SER A 238 -12.50 23.18 -4.39
C SER A 238 -11.69 21.89 -4.35
N VAL A 239 -12.40 20.78 -4.52
CA VAL A 239 -11.85 19.52 -5.01
C VAL A 239 -12.37 19.37 -6.43
N PRO A 240 -11.50 19.33 -7.45
CA PRO A 240 -12.00 19.21 -8.81
C PRO A 240 -12.79 17.91 -8.93
N ASN A 241 -14.03 18.07 -9.36
CA ASN A 241 -14.94 16.97 -9.55
C ASN A 241 -14.43 16.15 -10.74
N ARG A 242 -13.93 14.93 -10.49
CA ARG A 242 -13.50 13.99 -11.55
C ARG A 242 -14.65 13.57 -12.46
N ASP A 243 -15.90 13.91 -12.11
CA ASP A 243 -17.11 13.68 -12.92
C ASP A 243 -17.51 14.86 -13.81
N SER A 244 -16.67 15.90 -13.92
CA SER A 244 -16.86 16.95 -14.93
C SER A 244 -16.33 16.47 -16.29
N GLY A 245 -17.10 15.63 -17.00
CA GLY A 245 -16.90 15.50 -18.45
C GLY A 245 -17.36 16.77 -19.19
N PRO A 246 -17.06 16.94 -20.49
CA PRO A 246 -15.93 16.43 -21.26
C PRO A 246 -14.82 17.49 -21.39
N ILE A 247 -13.63 17.03 -21.77
CA ILE A 247 -12.53 17.84 -22.30
C ILE A 247 -13.10 18.70 -23.43
N ASP A 248 -13.11 20.03 -23.25
CA ASP A 248 -13.12 20.97 -24.37
C ASP A 248 -11.91 20.61 -25.24
N SER A 249 -12.18 19.81 -26.26
CA SER A 249 -11.18 19.50 -27.27
C SER A 249 -10.76 20.84 -27.89
N PRO A 250 -9.46 21.13 -28.04
CA PRO A 250 -9.01 22.34 -28.73
C PRO A 250 -9.33 22.34 -30.24
N PHE A 251 -10.14 21.38 -30.70
CA PHE A 251 -10.73 21.31 -32.03
C PHE A 251 -12.24 21.52 -31.94
N ALA A 252 -12.67 22.68 -31.44
CA ALA A 252 -13.99 23.19 -31.77
C ALA A 252 -13.98 23.49 -33.28
N HIS A 253 -14.65 22.65 -34.06
CA HIS A 253 -14.99 22.98 -35.44
C HIS A 253 -15.67 24.36 -35.46
N PRO A 254 -15.26 25.29 -36.33
CA PRO A 254 -15.99 26.53 -36.48
C PRO A 254 -17.44 26.22 -36.91
N PRO A 255 -18.43 27.02 -36.49
CA PRO A 255 -19.83 26.79 -36.84
C PRO A 255 -19.98 26.69 -38.37
N PRO A 256 -20.89 25.84 -38.88
CA PRO A 256 -21.06 25.67 -40.32
C PRO A 256 -21.47 27.01 -40.94
N GLN A 257 -20.59 27.55 -41.79
CA GLN A 257 -20.93 28.69 -42.64
C GLN A 257 -22.07 28.27 -43.59
N PRO A 258 -23.04 29.16 -43.89
CA PRO A 258 -24.06 28.89 -44.90
C PRO A 258 -23.38 28.58 -46.24
N ALA A 259 -23.72 27.43 -46.83
CA ALA A 259 -23.16 26.98 -48.10
C ALA A 259 -23.38 28.02 -49.21
N ALA A 260 -22.29 28.48 -49.82
CA ALA A 260 -22.36 29.22 -51.08
C ALA A 260 -22.89 28.29 -52.21
N PRO A 261 -23.67 28.82 -53.18
CA PRO A 261 -24.20 28.01 -54.27
C PRO A 261 -23.09 27.47 -55.18
N ALA A 262 -23.21 26.21 -55.57
CA ALA A 262 -22.26 25.47 -56.40
C ALA A 262 -22.08 26.11 -57.80
N PRO A 263 -20.87 26.07 -58.39
CA PRO A 263 -20.65 26.52 -59.77
C PRO A 263 -21.21 25.50 -60.78
N GLU A 264 -21.82 26.01 -61.86
CA GLU A 264 -22.39 25.23 -62.97
C GLU A 264 -21.35 24.35 -63.70
N PRO A 265 -21.76 23.18 -64.24
CA PRO A 265 -20.88 22.30 -64.99
C PRO A 265 -20.59 22.84 -66.41
N PRO A 266 -19.38 22.60 -66.97
CA PRO A 266 -19.01 23.04 -68.31
C PRO A 266 -19.74 22.23 -69.41
N PRO A 267 -19.97 22.84 -70.60
CA PRO A 267 -20.75 22.22 -71.67
C PRO A 267 -20.04 21.03 -72.33
N ALA A 268 -20.84 20.02 -72.69
CA ALA A 268 -20.42 18.76 -73.28
C ALA A 268 -19.79 18.91 -74.67
N ALA A 269 -18.68 18.19 -74.91
CA ALA A 269 -18.08 18.03 -76.23
C ALA A 269 -18.83 16.95 -77.05
N PRO A 270 -19.00 17.13 -78.38
CA PRO A 270 -19.79 16.22 -79.20
C PRO A 270 -19.08 14.90 -79.54
N HIS A 271 -19.88 13.85 -79.60
CA HIS A 271 -19.51 12.49 -79.99
C HIS A 271 -19.03 12.40 -81.45
N HIS A 272 -17.91 11.72 -81.68
CA HIS A 272 -17.56 11.16 -82.98
C HIS A 272 -17.11 9.70 -82.87
N GLY A 273 -17.96 8.82 -83.40
CA GLY A 273 -17.62 7.77 -84.37
C GLY A 273 -16.66 6.65 -83.95
N GLU A 274 -17.20 5.43 -83.88
CA GLU A 274 -16.48 4.15 -83.81
C GLU A 274 -15.27 4.04 -84.74
N ALA A 275 -14.12 3.66 -84.19
CA ALA A 275 -12.96 3.21 -84.94
C ALA A 275 -12.90 1.66 -84.94
N PRO A 276 -12.72 1.00 -86.10
CA PRO A 276 -12.72 -0.46 -86.18
C PRO A 276 -11.49 -1.08 -85.52
N ARG A 277 -11.68 -2.19 -84.79
CA ARG A 277 -10.62 -2.97 -84.14
C ARG A 277 -9.95 -3.92 -85.14
N TYR A 278 -8.62 -3.96 -85.13
CA TYR A 278 -7.82 -4.88 -85.94
C TYR A 278 -7.03 -5.81 -85.01
N TRP A 279 -6.96 -7.11 -85.34
CA TRP A 279 -6.05 -8.05 -84.68
C TRP A 279 -5.23 -8.79 -85.73
N ARG A 280 -3.90 -8.80 -85.56
CA ARG A 280 -2.92 -9.41 -86.49
C ARG A 280 -3.21 -9.16 -87.97
N GLY A 281 -3.41 -7.89 -88.33
CA GLY A 281 -3.44 -7.47 -89.73
C GLY A 281 -4.68 -7.86 -90.53
N LYS A 282 -5.77 -8.30 -89.90
CA LYS A 282 -7.09 -8.43 -90.54
C LYS A 282 -8.19 -7.74 -89.71
N ARG A 283 -9.16 -7.12 -90.40
CA ARG A 283 -10.35 -6.52 -89.79
C ARG A 283 -11.23 -7.65 -89.25
N ILE A 284 -11.58 -7.54 -87.98
CA ILE A 284 -12.60 -8.36 -87.34
C ILE A 284 -13.83 -7.46 -87.18
N ASN A 285 -14.98 -7.97 -87.63
CA ASN A 285 -16.27 -7.32 -87.47
C ASN A 285 -16.86 -7.69 -86.11
#